data_AF-A0A3A0C6V4-F1
#
_entry.id   AF-A0A3A0C6V4-F1
#
_cell.length_a   1.000
_cell.length_b   1.000
_cell.length_c   1.000
_cell.angle_alpha   90.00
_cell.angle_beta   90.00
_cell.angle_gamma   90.00
#
_symmetry.space_group_name_H-M   'P 1'
#
loop_
_entity.id
_entity.type
_entity.pdbx_description
1 polymer ?
#
loop_
_entity_poly.entity_id
_entity_poly.type
_entity_poly.pdbx_seq_one_letter_code
_entity_poly.pdbx_strand_id
1 'polypeptide(L)'
;MLSIFIIPLVLLTLLTMAGCAKNLGPGTAQGILVKFNPGAEIAQVSAMESEVGLQQIKAIPELDVRVYRITSAKSVNEAITICEKKPFVAYAEPNYQYKGLKN
;
A
#
# COMPACT_ATOMS: atom_id res chain seq x y z
N MET A 1 -25.61 -39.36 24.79
CA MET A 1 -24.29 -38.91 25.31
C MET A 1 -23.27 -38.93 24.18
N LEU A 2 -23.30 -37.94 23.27
CA LEU A 2 -22.32 -37.86 22.18
C LEU A 2 -22.23 -36.42 21.63
N SER A 3 -21.95 -35.42 22.48
CA SER A 3 -21.92 -34.02 21.98
C SER A 3 -20.91 -33.10 22.69
N ILE A 4 -19.96 -33.62 23.45
CA ILE A 4 -19.07 -32.76 24.28
C ILE A 4 -17.62 -32.70 23.75
N PHE A 5 -17.24 -33.49 22.74
CA PHE A 5 -15.85 -33.55 22.25
C PHE A 5 -15.55 -32.74 20.98
N ILE A 6 -16.50 -31.98 20.41
CA ILE A 6 -16.27 -31.21 19.16
C ILE A 6 -15.71 -29.80 19.43
N ILE A 7 -15.78 -29.31 20.66
CA ILE A 7 -15.49 -27.92 20.99
C ILE A 7 -13.98 -27.55 21.02
N PRO A 8 -13.01 -28.42 21.38
CA PRO A 8 -11.61 -27.98 21.39
C PRO A 8 -10.94 -28.01 20.00
N LEU A 9 -11.55 -28.64 18.99
CA LEU A 9 -10.95 -28.78 17.66
C LEU A 9 -11.12 -27.52 16.79
N VAL A 10 -12.13 -26.69 17.06
CA VAL A 10 -12.40 -25.46 16.29
C VAL A 10 -11.57 -24.27 16.79
N LEU A 11 -11.04 -24.33 18.02
CA LEU A 11 -10.23 -23.23 18.57
C LEU A 11 -8.77 -23.27 18.09
N LEU A 12 -8.30 -24.41 17.57
CA LEU A 12 -6.90 -24.58 17.11
C LEU A 12 -6.69 -24.14 15.65
N THR A 13 -7.75 -23.99 14.86
CA THR A 13 -7.63 -23.60 13.44
C THR A 13 -7.57 -22.09 13.19
N LEU A 14 -7.79 -21.26 14.22
CA LEU A 14 -7.74 -19.78 14.10
C LEU A 14 -6.33 -19.18 14.25
N LEU A 15 -5.30 -19.99 14.53
CA LEU A 15 -3.93 -19.51 14.77
C LEU A 15 -2.97 -19.65 13.58
N THR A 16 -3.41 -20.11 12.41
CA THR A 16 -2.51 -20.39 11.26
C THR A 16 -2.55 -19.37 10.13
N MET A 17 -3.05 -18.15 10.35
CA MET A 17 -2.80 -17.04 9.42
C MET A 17 -1.47 -16.34 9.75
N ALA A 18 -0.39 -17.13 9.81
CA ALA A 18 0.96 -16.60 9.70
C ALA A 18 1.16 -16.21 8.23
N GLY A 19 0.70 -15.00 7.89
CA GLY A 19 0.93 -14.41 6.58
C GLY A 19 2.41 -14.41 6.26
N CYS A 20 2.79 -15.07 5.16
CA CYS A 20 4.13 -14.98 4.60
C CYS A 20 4.40 -13.52 4.20
N ALA A 21 4.97 -12.73 5.10
CA ALA A 21 5.59 -11.47 4.74
C ALA A 21 6.81 -11.81 3.88
N LYS A 22 6.63 -11.80 2.55
CA LYS A 22 7.72 -11.98 1.60
C LYS A 22 8.75 -10.88 1.85
N ASN A 23 9.90 -11.30 2.33
CA ASN A 23 11.05 -10.44 2.55
C ASN A 23 11.58 -9.99 1.18
N LEU A 24 11.23 -8.75 0.82
CA LEU A 24 11.53 -8.16 -0.49
C LEU A 24 12.96 -7.58 -0.43
N GLY A 25 13.89 -8.18 -1.17
CA GLY A 25 15.31 -7.83 -1.17
C GLY A 25 15.62 -6.38 -1.60
N PRO A 26 16.87 -5.93 -1.42
CA PRO A 26 17.29 -4.57 -1.74
C PRO A 26 17.21 -4.33 -3.25
N GLY A 27 16.21 -3.55 -3.69
CA GLY A 27 15.84 -3.34 -5.10
C GLY A 27 14.33 -3.39 -5.36
N THR A 28 13.53 -3.69 -4.33
CA THR A 28 12.08 -3.72 -4.36
C THR A 28 11.52 -2.36 -3.93
N ALA A 29 10.81 -1.67 -4.82
CA ALA A 29 10.14 -0.43 -4.45
C ALA A 29 9.18 -0.71 -3.29
N GLN A 30 9.43 -0.15 -2.10
CA GLN A 30 8.48 -0.18 -0.97
C GLN A 30 7.56 1.06 -0.97
N GLY A 31 7.49 1.75 -2.10
CA GLY A 31 6.82 3.02 -2.23
C GLY A 31 6.16 3.17 -3.58
N ILE A 32 5.24 4.12 -3.64
CA ILE A 32 4.47 4.46 -4.83
C ILE A 32 4.60 5.95 -5.10
N LEU A 33 4.38 6.36 -6.34
CA LEU A 33 4.05 7.74 -6.66
C LEU A 33 2.56 7.78 -7.04
N VAL A 34 1.89 8.85 -6.64
CA VAL A 34 0.49 9.09 -7.00
C VAL A 34 0.40 10.48 -7.61
N LYS A 35 -0.17 10.55 -8.81
CA LYS A 35 -0.58 11.81 -9.43
C LYS A 35 -2.03 12.09 -9.10
N PHE A 36 -2.33 13.30 -8.68
CA PHE A 36 -3.68 13.75 -8.38
C PHE A 36 -4.28 14.54 -9.55
N ASN A 37 -5.60 14.47 -9.67
CA ASN A 37 -6.33 15.35 -10.57
C ASN A 37 -6.26 16.79 -10.01
N PRO A 38 -6.23 17.83 -10.87
CA PRO A 38 -6.28 19.21 -10.42
C PRO A 38 -7.49 19.44 -9.50
N GLY A 39 -7.27 20.12 -8.38
CA GLY A 39 -8.32 20.40 -7.40
C GLY A 39 -8.62 19.26 -6.43
N ALA A 40 -7.83 18.17 -6.40
CA ALA A 40 -7.92 17.16 -5.35
C ALA A 40 -7.81 17.80 -3.96
N GLU A 41 -8.85 17.63 -3.14
CA GLU A 41 -8.90 18.27 -1.83
C GLU A 41 -7.93 17.61 -0.85
N ILE A 42 -7.25 18.43 -0.03
CA ILE A 42 -6.31 17.95 0.98
C ILE A 42 -6.95 16.91 1.90
N ALA A 43 -8.20 17.11 2.30
CA ALA A 43 -8.92 16.19 3.18
C ALA A 43 -9.13 14.80 2.55
N GLN A 44 -9.46 14.75 1.26
CA GLN A 44 -9.65 13.51 0.51
C GLN A 44 -8.32 12.77 0.35
N VAL A 45 -7.24 13.50 0.06
CA VAL A 45 -5.90 12.94 -0.05
C VAL A 45 -5.43 12.37 1.29
N SER A 46 -5.59 13.12 2.40
CA SER A 46 -5.19 12.64 3.73
C SER A 46 -6.02 11.44 4.23
N ALA A 47 -7.31 11.37 3.86
CA ALA A 47 -8.14 10.21 4.15
C ALA A 47 -7.64 8.96 3.40
N MET A 48 -7.33 9.09 2.11
CA MET A 48 -6.75 8.02 1.31
C MET A 48 -5.38 7.58 1.85
N GLU A 49 -4.51 8.52 2.20
CA GLU A 49 -3.19 8.23 2.79
C GLU A 49 -3.34 7.36 4.05
N SER A 50 -4.29 7.70 4.92
CA SER A 50 -4.58 6.94 6.14
C SER A 50 -5.16 5.55 5.86
N GLU A 51 -6.11 5.43 4.93
CA GLU A 51 -6.75 4.16 4.52
C GLU A 51 -5.72 3.17 3.94
N VAL A 52 -4.85 3.67 3.07
CA VAL A 52 -3.86 2.84 2.39
C VAL A 52 -2.68 2.53 3.32
N GLY A 53 -2.36 3.45 4.25
CA GLY A 53 -1.17 3.39 5.09
C GLY A 53 0.03 3.91 4.33
N LEU A 54 -0.08 5.15 3.84
CA LEU A 54 0.95 5.86 3.09
C LEU A 54 1.55 6.97 3.96
N GLN A 55 2.88 7.05 3.95
CA GLN A 55 3.62 8.17 4.52
C GLN A 55 4.25 8.95 3.38
N GLN A 56 3.91 10.23 3.23
CA GLN A 56 4.50 11.08 2.21
C GLN A 56 6.00 11.26 2.49
N ILE A 57 6.83 11.00 1.49
CA ILE A 57 8.29 11.20 1.56
C ILE A 57 8.76 12.36 0.68
N LYS A 58 8.00 12.70 -0.35
CA LYS A 58 8.30 13.82 -1.25
C LYS A 58 7.01 14.33 -1.89
N ALA A 59 6.93 15.64 -2.12
CA ALA A 59 5.95 16.24 -3.01
C ALA A 59 6.67 16.83 -4.23
N ILE A 60 6.02 16.80 -5.39
CA ILE A 60 6.44 17.45 -6.64
C ILE A 60 5.24 18.31 -7.09
N PRO A 61 5.08 19.51 -6.52
CA PRO A 61 3.88 20.33 -6.69
C PRO A 61 3.58 20.68 -8.14
N GLU A 62 4.60 20.94 -8.94
CA GLU A 62 4.47 21.34 -10.36
C GLU A 62 3.84 20.25 -11.24
N LEU A 63 3.78 19.02 -10.74
CA LEU A 63 3.20 17.86 -11.44
C LEU A 63 1.94 17.30 -10.73
N ASP A 64 1.51 17.90 -9.62
CA ASP A 64 0.48 17.35 -8.73
C ASP A 64 0.79 15.91 -8.29
N VAL A 65 2.07 15.66 -8.01
CA VAL A 65 2.59 14.34 -7.68
C VAL A 65 3.07 14.29 -6.23
N ARG A 66 2.76 13.19 -5.54
CA ARG A 66 3.35 12.87 -4.25
C ARG A 66 3.97 11.48 -4.30
N VAL A 67 5.10 11.33 -3.62
CA VAL A 67 5.81 10.07 -3.47
C VAL A 67 5.61 9.60 -2.04
N TYR A 68 5.28 8.33 -1.89
CA TYR A 68 4.94 7.71 -0.62
C TYR A 68 5.80 6.49 -0.33
N ARG A 69 6.07 6.28 0.95
CA ARG A 69 6.41 4.97 1.51
C ARG A 69 5.12 4.29 1.96
N ILE A 70 5.01 2.98 1.73
CA ILE A 70 3.92 2.18 2.30
C ILE A 70 4.34 1.74 3.71
N THR A 71 3.55 2.10 4.72
CA THR A 71 3.80 1.76 6.13
C THR A 71 2.85 0.67 6.65
N SER A 72 1.85 0.28 5.86
CA SER A 72 0.98 -0.86 6.15
C SER A 72 1.57 -2.16 5.64
N ALA A 73 0.90 -3.29 5.93
CA ALA A 73 1.26 -4.60 5.40
C ALA A 73 0.86 -4.82 3.92
N LYS A 74 0.30 -3.80 3.24
CA LYS A 74 -0.13 -3.90 1.85
C LYS A 74 1.07 -3.97 0.91
N SER A 75 0.95 -4.75 -0.15
CA SER A 75 1.89 -4.74 -1.26
C SER A 75 1.75 -3.45 -2.10
N VAL A 76 2.76 -3.18 -2.93
CA VAL A 76 2.74 -2.08 -3.91
C VAL A 76 1.50 -2.14 -4.79
N ASN A 77 1.19 -3.32 -5.35
CA ASN A 77 0.05 -3.47 -6.26
C ASN A 77 -1.28 -3.24 -5.55
N GLU A 78 -1.43 -3.68 -4.30
CA GLU A 78 -2.64 -3.41 -3.51
C GLU A 78 -2.78 -1.92 -3.22
N ALA A 79 -1.69 -1.24 -2.84
CA ALA A 79 -1.70 0.20 -2.60
C ALA A 79 -2.08 0.99 -3.87
N ILE A 80 -1.50 0.64 -5.03
CA ILE A 80 -1.85 1.22 -6.35
C ILE A 80 -3.32 1.00 -6.65
N THR A 81 -3.80 -0.26 -6.55
CA THR A 81 -5.19 -0.62 -6.86
C THR A 81 -6.19 0.14 -5.99
N ILE A 82 -5.86 0.44 -4.74
CA ILE A 82 -6.74 1.23 -3.86
C ILE A 82 -6.70 2.72 -4.24
N CYS A 83 -5.52 3.26 -4.54
CA CYS A 83 -5.37 4.66 -4.95
C CYS A 83 -6.11 4.94 -6.27
N GLU A 84 -5.96 4.08 -7.28
CA GLU A 84 -6.59 4.25 -8.60
C GLU A 84 -8.12 4.17 -8.58
N LYS A 85 -8.71 3.59 -7.53
CA LYS A 85 -10.16 3.60 -7.32
C LYS A 85 -10.70 4.95 -6.84
N LYS A 86 -9.84 5.89 -6.45
CA LYS A 86 -10.26 7.20 -5.94
C LYS A 86 -10.46 8.16 -7.12
N PRO A 87 -11.60 8.88 -7.20
CA PRO A 87 -11.91 9.74 -8.35
C PRO A 87 -10.99 10.96 -8.48
N PHE A 88 -10.27 11.32 -7.41
CA PHE A 88 -9.31 12.43 -7.39
C PHE A 88 -7.86 11.99 -7.69
N VAL A 89 -7.63 10.70 -7.99
CA VAL A 89 -6.33 10.15 -8.41
C VAL A 89 -6.32 10.03 -9.93
N ALA A 90 -5.29 10.56 -10.57
CA ALA A 90 -5.09 10.45 -12.01
C ALA A 90 -4.44 9.10 -12.37
N TYR A 91 -3.40 8.71 -11.63
CA TYR A 91 -2.77 7.39 -11.69
C TYR A 91 -1.88 7.14 -10.46
N ALA A 92 -1.52 5.88 -10.23
CA ALA A 92 -0.51 5.50 -9.25
C ALA A 92 0.46 4.46 -9.85
N GLU A 93 1.74 4.54 -9.51
CA GLU A 93 2.75 3.61 -10.01
C GLU A 93 3.83 3.28 -8.96
N PRO A 94 4.59 2.19 -9.12
CA PRO A 94 5.72 1.89 -8.25
C PRO A 94 6.77 3.00 -8.32
N ASN A 95 7.37 3.33 -7.18
CA ASN A 95 8.51 4.25 -7.16
C ASN A 95 9.81 3.50 -7.54
N TYR A 96 10.10 3.44 -8.84
CA TYR A 96 11.27 2.75 -9.38
C TYR A 96 12.59 3.46 -9.03
N GLN A 97 13.62 2.66 -8.74
CA GLN A 97 14.99 3.15 -8.62
C GLN A 97 15.76 2.81 -9.88
N TYR A 98 16.23 3.84 -10.59
CA TYR A 98 17.09 3.68 -11.76
C TYR A 98 18.52 4.10 -11.43
N LYS A 99 19.51 3.36 -11.94
CA LYS A 99 20.91 3.76 -11.94
C LYS A 99 21.24 4.32 -13.31
N GLY A 100 21.71 5.57 -13.37
CA GLY A 100 22.27 6.11 -14.60
C GLY A 100 23.56 5.37 -14.96
N LEU A 101 23.76 5.07 -16.25
CA LEU A 101 25.05 4.64 -16.75
C LEU A 101 26.02 5.83 -16.67
N LYS A 102 27.23 5.59 -16.16
CA LYS A 102 28.30 6.59 -16.23
C LYS A 102 28.82 6.61 -17.67
N ASN A 103 28.64 7.73 -18.34
CA ASN A 103 29.30 8.02 -19.62
C ASN A 103 30.72 8.53 -19.36
#